data_AF-A0A919ZY41-F1
#
_entry.id   AF-A0A919ZY41-F1
#
_cell.length_a   1.000
_cell.length_b   1.000
_cell.length_c   1.000
_cell.angle_alpha   90.00
_cell.angle_beta   90.00
_cell.angle_gamma   90.00
#
_symmetry.space_group_name_H-M   'P 1'
#
loop_
_entity.id
_entity.type
_entity.pdbx_description
1 polymer ?
#
loop_
_entity_poly.entity_id
_entity_poly.type
_entity_poly.pdbx_seq_one_letter_code
_entity_poly.pdbx_strand_id
1 'polypeptide(L)'
;MDIYSPLAERIGIHELKDELEFLAFKELNEDAFETVTSRLDVLVREGSNTIKYIENELLEKCHEGGIEVEISGRAKSPYSVWQKMQRKSVNIEQLSDIVAFRLLVENKMDCYKLLGLLHHFLPCSAW
;
A
#
# COMPACT_ATOMS: atom_id res chain seq x y z
N MET A 1 -18.46 10.98 -2.12
CA MET A 1 -17.28 10.81 -1.20
C MET A 1 -16.76 12.14 -0.70
N ASP A 2 -17.31 13.27 -1.12
CA ASP A 2 -16.54 14.51 -1.23
C ASP A 2 -16.64 15.42 -0.01
N ILE A 3 -17.44 15.03 0.98
CA ILE A 3 -17.70 15.81 2.19
C ILE A 3 -17.18 15.07 3.43
N TYR A 4 -17.75 13.91 3.75
CA TYR A 4 -17.45 13.21 5.01
C TYR A 4 -16.11 12.47 5.03
N SER A 5 -15.68 11.85 3.93
CA SER A 5 -14.33 11.23 3.86
C SER A 5 -13.22 12.28 4.03
N PRO A 6 -13.21 13.40 3.27
CA PRO A 6 -12.21 14.45 3.45
C PRO A 6 -12.24 15.10 4.83
N LEU A 7 -13.42 15.16 5.46
CA LEU A 7 -13.53 15.63 6.83
C LEU A 7 -12.85 14.67 7.81
N ALA A 8 -13.12 13.36 7.71
CA ALA A 8 -12.50 12.32 8.52
C ALA A 8 -10.96 12.32 8.39
N GLU A 9 -10.46 12.53 7.17
CA GLU A 9 -9.03 12.71 6.90
C GLU A 9 -8.43 13.92 7.63
N ARG A 10 -9.11 15.07 7.56
CA ARG A 10 -8.62 16.33 8.18
C ARG A 10 -8.55 16.26 9.69
N ILE A 11 -9.45 15.50 10.33
CA ILE A 11 -9.45 15.29 11.78
C ILE A 11 -8.56 14.10 12.20
N GLY A 12 -7.89 13.44 11.25
CA GLY A 12 -6.91 12.38 11.50
C GLY A 12 -7.49 10.99 11.71
N ILE A 13 -8.78 10.77 11.42
CA ILE A 13 -9.44 9.46 11.58
C ILE A 13 -9.42 8.72 10.24
N HIS A 14 -8.26 8.15 9.91
CA HIS A 14 -8.05 7.45 8.65
C HIS A 14 -8.87 6.17 8.52
N GLU A 15 -9.13 5.45 9.61
CA GLU A 15 -9.95 4.22 9.57
C GLU A 15 -11.38 4.52 9.14
N LEU A 16 -11.99 5.57 9.70
CA LEU A 16 -13.32 6.02 9.32
C LEU A 16 -13.36 6.52 7.88
N LYS A 17 -12.32 7.24 7.44
CA LYS A 17 -12.19 7.66 6.04
C LYS A 17 -12.20 6.44 5.11
N ASP A 18 -11.34 5.46 5.37
CA ASP A 18 -11.21 4.26 4.55
C ASP A 18 -12.53 3.47 4.50
N GLU A 19 -13.24 3.35 5.63
CA GLU A 19 -14.55 2.69 5.70
C GLU A 19 -15.64 3.44 4.92
N LEU A 20 -15.74 4.76 5.10
CA LEU A 20 -16.70 5.59 4.37
C LEU A 20 -16.47 5.54 2.86
N GLU A 21 -15.20 5.58 2.44
CA GLU A 21 -14.83 5.44 1.02
C GLU A 21 -15.19 4.06 0.48
N PHE A 22 -14.92 3.00 1.23
CA PHE A 22 -15.26 1.65 0.82
C PHE A 22 -16.77 1.47 0.62
N LEU A 23 -17.57 1.85 1.62
CA LEU A 23 -19.03 1.74 1.56
C LEU A 23 -19.61 2.60 0.44
N ALA A 24 -19.18 3.86 0.33
CA ALA A 24 -19.66 4.72 -0.74
C ALA A 24 -19.23 4.23 -2.13
N PHE A 25 -18.05 3.60 -2.27
CA PHE A 25 -17.59 3.08 -3.55
C PHE A 25 -18.49 1.94 -4.02
N LYS A 26 -18.80 1.01 -3.10
CA LYS A 26 -19.68 -0.12 -3.35
C LYS A 26 -21.06 0.32 -3.84
N GLU A 27 -21.68 1.30 -3.18
CA GLU A 27 -23.04 1.75 -3.52
C GLU A 27 -23.09 2.63 -4.77
N LEU A 28 -22.06 3.45 -5.01
CA LEU A 28 -22.06 4.39 -6.14
C LEU A 28 -21.65 3.75 -7.47
N ASN A 29 -20.80 2.72 -7.44
CA ASN A 29 -20.24 2.08 -8.63
C ASN A 29 -20.03 0.58 -8.40
N GLU A 30 -21.12 -0.17 -8.27
CA GLU A 30 -21.10 -1.62 -7.96
C GLU A 30 -20.27 -2.44 -8.97
N ASP A 31 -20.50 -2.26 -10.28
CA ASP A 31 -19.76 -2.98 -11.34
C ASP A 31 -18.23 -2.75 -11.23
N ALA A 32 -17.83 -1.50 -10.97
CA ALA A 32 -16.43 -1.14 -10.83
C ALA A 32 -15.84 -1.69 -9.53
N PHE A 33 -16.61 -1.67 -8.45
CA PHE A 33 -16.22 -2.22 -7.16
C PHE A 33 -15.96 -3.72 -7.27
N GLU A 34 -16.88 -4.49 -7.87
CA GLU A 34 -16.73 -5.93 -8.06
C GLU A 34 -15.52 -6.26 -8.94
N THR A 35 -15.39 -5.55 -10.06
CA THR A 35 -14.27 -5.74 -11.00
C THR A 35 -12.93 -5.45 -10.34
N VAL A 36 -12.79 -4.32 -9.66
CA VAL A 36 -11.52 -3.93 -9.01
C VAL A 36 -11.19 -4.87 -7.85
N THR A 37 -12.16 -5.21 -7.02
CA THR A 37 -11.95 -6.09 -5.86
C THR A 37 -11.56 -7.50 -6.28
N SER A 38 -12.28 -8.09 -7.24
CA SER A 38 -11.95 -9.44 -7.74
C SER A 38 -10.57 -9.50 -8.39
N ARG A 39 -10.22 -8.49 -9.20
CA ARG A 39 -8.90 -8.40 -9.83
C ARG A 39 -7.79 -8.17 -8.81
N LEU A 40 -8.01 -7.31 -7.84
CA LEU A 40 -7.06 -7.04 -6.77
C LEU A 40 -6.76 -8.32 -5.97
N ASP A 41 -7.78 -9.10 -5.62
CA ASP A 41 -7.62 -10.36 -4.89
C ASP A 41 -6.84 -11.42 -5.68
N VAL A 42 -6.99 -11.46 -7.00
CA VAL A 42 -6.20 -12.35 -7.87
C VAL A 42 -4.73 -11.91 -7.87
N LEU A 43 -4.47 -10.63 -8.11
CA LEU A 43 -3.10 -10.09 -8.17
C LEU A 43 -2.35 -10.24 -6.84
N VAL A 44 -3.03 -10.02 -5.70
CA VAL A 44 -2.44 -10.22 -4.38
C VAL A 44 -2.12 -11.70 -4.14
N ARG A 45 -3.00 -12.62 -4.57
CA ARG A 45 -2.74 -14.06 -4.46
C ARG A 45 -1.57 -14.52 -5.32
N GLU A 46 -1.54 -14.10 -6.58
CA GLU A 46 -0.45 -14.42 -7.51
C GLU A 46 0.89 -13.82 -7.05
N GLY A 47 0.86 -12.59 -6.53
CA GLY A 47 2.03 -11.90 -6.00
C GLY A 47 2.47 -12.36 -4.61
N SER A 48 1.69 -13.17 -3.89
CA SER A 48 1.93 -13.49 -2.47
C SER A 48 3.31 -14.09 -2.19
N ASN A 49 3.83 -14.95 -3.07
CA ASN A 49 5.17 -15.50 -2.93
C ASN A 49 6.25 -14.44 -3.14
N THR A 50 6.06 -13.55 -4.12
CA THR A 50 6.96 -12.43 -4.38
C THR A 50 6.96 -11.42 -3.24
N ILE A 51 5.78 -11.13 -2.67
CA ILE A 51 5.63 -10.25 -1.51
C ILE A 51 6.44 -10.81 -0.34
N LYS A 52 6.27 -12.10 -0.01
CA LYS A 52 7.03 -12.75 1.08
C LYS A 52 8.52 -12.79 0.81
N TYR A 53 8.92 -13.01 -0.44
CA TYR A 53 10.33 -12.96 -0.83
C TYR A 53 10.92 -11.57 -0.55
N ILE A 54 10.23 -10.51 -0.99
CA ILE A 54 10.66 -9.12 -0.75
C ILE A 54 10.66 -8.79 0.75
N GLU A 55 9.65 -9.25 1.52
CA GLU A 55 9.63 -9.07 2.98
C GLU A 55 10.86 -9.67 3.65
N ASN A 56 11.22 -10.90 3.29
CA ASN A 56 12.39 -11.58 3.84
C ASN A 56 13.70 -10.89 3.42
N GLU A 57 13.82 -10.51 2.15
CA GLU A 57 15.00 -9.79 1.65
C GLU A 57 15.19 -8.44 2.36
N LEU A 58 14.11 -7.68 2.54
CA LEU A 58 14.15 -6.43 3.29
C LEU A 58 14.53 -6.66 4.75
N LEU A 59 13.99 -7.71 5.38
CA LEU A 59 14.25 -8.03 6.77
C LEU A 59 15.73 -8.40 6.98
N GLU A 60 16.29 -9.26 6.12
CA GLU A 60 17.71 -9.60 6.13
C GLU A 60 18.59 -8.36 5.97
N LYS A 61 18.29 -7.48 5.02
CA LYS A 61 19.06 -6.24 4.79
C LYS A 61 18.99 -5.27 5.96
N CYS A 62 17.84 -5.17 6.63
CA CYS A 62 17.70 -4.34 7.82
C CYS A 62 18.50 -4.90 9.01
N HIS A 63 18.49 -6.23 9.18
CA HIS A 63 19.30 -6.90 10.20
C HIS A 63 20.81 -6.77 9.92
N GLU A 64 21.27 -6.90 8.67
CA GLU A 64 22.66 -6.62 8.28
C GLU A 64 23.08 -5.17 8.64
N GLY A 65 22.15 -4.21 8.50
CA GLY A 65 22.32 -2.82 8.89
C GLY A 65 22.20 -2.55 10.40
N GLY A 66 21.95 -3.58 11.22
CA GLY A 66 21.82 -3.47 12.67
C GLY A 66 20.54 -2.77 13.14
N ILE A 67 19.47 -2.81 12.34
CA ILE A 67 18.16 -2.23 12.68
C ILE A 67 17.16 -3.36 12.89
N GLU A 68 16.59 -3.42 14.09
CA GLU A 68 15.41 -4.26 14.34
C GLU A 68 14.17 -3.58 13.75
N VAL A 69 13.47 -4.31 12.88
CA VAL A 69 12.31 -3.79 12.15
C VAL A 69 11.25 -4.87 11.99
N GLU A 70 9.99 -4.49 12.14
CA GLU A 70 8.85 -5.31 11.77
C GLU A 70 8.35 -4.88 10.39
N ILE A 71 8.30 -5.82 9.43
CA ILE A 71 7.92 -5.56 8.04
C ILE A 71 6.59 -6.26 7.75
N SER A 72 5.65 -5.55 7.15
CA SER A 72 4.37 -6.11 6.69
C SER A 72 3.96 -5.54 5.34
N GLY A 73 3.61 -6.41 4.39
CA GLY A 73 2.99 -6.05 3.13
C GLY A 73 1.49 -5.79 3.32
N ARG A 74 1.04 -4.57 2.98
CA ARG A 74 -0.38 -4.19 2.94
C ARG A 74 -0.82 -3.98 1.50
N ALA A 75 -1.88 -4.67 1.09
CA ALA A 75 -2.58 -4.35 -0.15
C ALA A 75 -3.36 -3.03 -0.01
N LYS A 76 -3.37 -2.21 -1.06
CA LYS A 76 -4.19 -0.98 -1.09
C LYS A 76 -5.68 -1.30 -1.07
N SER A 77 -6.48 -0.35 -0.57
CA SER A 77 -7.94 -0.48 -0.63
C SER A 77 -8.45 -0.44 -2.08
N PRO A 78 -9.54 -1.15 -2.41
CA PRO A 78 -10.12 -1.14 -3.76
C PRO A 78 -10.42 0.26 -4.28
N TYR A 79 -10.94 1.14 -3.41
CA TYR A 79 -11.21 2.53 -3.77
C TYR A 79 -9.94 3.30 -4.14
N SER A 80 -8.85 3.16 -3.37
CA SER A 80 -7.56 3.81 -3.68
C SER A 80 -6.97 3.30 -5.01
N VAL A 81 -7.14 2.01 -5.30
CA VAL A 81 -6.71 1.41 -6.57
C VAL A 81 -7.53 1.99 -7.72
N TRP A 82 -8.85 1.97 -7.61
CA TRP A 82 -9.76 2.55 -8.60
C TRP A 82 -9.47 4.03 -8.86
N GLN A 83 -9.30 4.84 -7.82
CA GLN A 83 -8.97 6.26 -7.96
C GLN A 83 -7.64 6.47 -8.69
N LYS A 84 -6.63 5.61 -8.44
CA LYS A 84 -5.35 5.65 -9.17
C LYS A 84 -5.51 5.24 -10.63
N MET A 85 -6.29 4.20 -10.94
CA MET A 85 -6.60 3.80 -12.32
C MET A 85 -7.23 4.96 -13.07
N GLN A 86 -8.22 5.63 -12.48
CA GLN A 86 -8.89 6.79 -13.08
C GLN A 86 -7.92 7.96 -13.30
N ARG A 87 -7.09 8.29 -12.30
CA ARG A 87 -6.16 9.43 -12.39
C ARG A 87 -5.03 9.22 -13.40
N LYS A 88 -4.51 8.00 -13.50
CA LYS A 88 -3.40 7.66 -14.41
C LYS A 88 -3.87 7.11 -15.76
N SER A 89 -5.16 6.82 -15.90
CA SER A 89 -5.75 6.17 -17.09
C SER A 89 -5.04 4.87 -17.45
N VAL A 90 -4.76 4.03 -16.45
CA VAL A 90 -4.07 2.75 -16.60
C VAL A 90 -4.90 1.60 -16.05
N ASN A 91 -4.65 0.40 -16.59
CA ASN A 91 -5.26 -0.83 -16.09
C ASN A 91 -4.62 -1.27 -14.78
N ILE A 92 -5.31 -2.12 -14.03
CA ILE A 92 -4.85 -2.60 -12.73
C ILE A 92 -3.54 -3.39 -12.85
N GLU A 93 -3.36 -4.16 -13.92
CA GLU A 93 -2.14 -4.94 -14.18
C GLU A 93 -0.91 -4.06 -14.45
N GLN A 94 -1.11 -2.80 -14.81
CA GLN A 94 -0.03 -1.82 -15.05
C GLN A 94 0.31 -1.02 -13.79
N LEU A 95 -0.41 -1.21 -12.69
CA LEU A 95 -0.10 -0.58 -11.41
C LEU A 95 1.02 -1.36 -10.72
N SER A 96 2.23 -0.78 -10.68
CA SER A 96 3.35 -1.30 -9.88
C SER A 96 3.10 -1.20 -8.36
N ASP A 97 2.19 -0.31 -7.95
CA ASP A 97 2.01 0.09 -6.55
C ASP A 97 0.68 -0.44 -5.97
N ILE A 98 0.44 -1.74 -6.14
CA ILE A 98 -0.72 -2.46 -5.56
C ILE A 98 -0.47 -2.83 -4.10
N VAL A 99 0.75 -3.28 -3.81
CA VAL A 99 1.22 -3.67 -2.49
C VAL A 99 2.17 -2.60 -1.99
N ALA A 100 1.99 -2.19 -0.74
CA ALA A 100 2.92 -1.30 -0.04
C ALA A 100 3.49 -2.02 1.17
N PHE A 101 4.79 -1.88 1.41
CA PHE A 101 5.43 -2.42 2.61
C PHE A 101 5.40 -1.36 3.72
N ARG A 102 4.98 -1.77 4.91
CA ARG A 102 5.06 -0.99 6.14
C ARG A 102 6.20 -1.53 6.97
N LEU A 103 7.12 -0.65 7.35
CA LEU A 103 8.23 -0.96 8.22
C LEU A 103 8.05 -0.20 9.54
N LEU A 104 8.08 -0.92 10.66
CA LEU A 104 7.92 -0.39 12.02
C LEU A 104 9.23 -0.54 12.80
N VAL A 105 9.65 0.56 13.43
CA VAL A 105 10.88 0.66 14.23
C VAL A 105 10.57 1.35 15.55
N GLU A 106 11.37 1.10 16.58
CA GLU A 106 11.09 1.60 17.93
C GLU A 106 11.26 3.12 18.09
N ASN A 107 12.21 3.71 17.36
CA ASN A 107 12.57 5.10 17.57
C ASN A 107 12.73 5.88 16.25
N LYS A 108 12.68 7.22 16.37
CA LYS A 108 12.73 8.14 15.23
C LYS A 108 14.08 8.12 14.51
N MET A 109 15.19 7.90 15.23
CA MET A 109 16.52 7.85 14.60
C MET A 109 16.64 6.65 13.67
N ASP A 110 16.15 5.49 14.09
CA ASP A 110 16.19 4.27 13.31
C ASP A 110 15.29 4.36 12.08
N CYS A 111 14.20 5.13 12.12
CA CYS A 111 13.39 5.43 10.93
C CYS A 111 14.21 6.15 9.84
N TYR A 112 15.05 7.12 10.20
CA TYR A 112 15.91 7.81 9.23
C TYR A 112 17.08 6.95 8.76
N LYS A 113 17.68 6.14 9.64
CA LYS A 113 18.73 5.19 9.23
C LYS A 113 18.17 4.15 8.25
N LEU A 114 16.99 3.61 8.56
CA LEU A 114 16.27 2.67 7.72
C LEU A 114 15.99 3.27 6.35
N LEU A 115 15.50 4.52 6.28
CA LEU A 115 15.30 5.23 5.00
C LEU A 115 16.60 5.31 4.19
N GLY A 116 17.73 5.62 4.83
CA GLY A 116 19.04 5.67 4.19
C GLY A 116 19.50 4.30 3.65
N LEU A 117 19.31 3.23 4.45
CA LEU A 117 19.61 1.86 4.02
C LEU A 117 18.75 1.45 2.83
N LEU A 118 17.44 1.69 2.89
CA LEU A 118 16.52 1.35 1.80
C LEU A 118 16.91 2.06 0.50
N HIS A 119 17.27 3.33 0.55
CA HIS A 119 17.70 4.07 -0.64
C HIS A 119 19.04 3.58 -1.22
N HIS A 120 19.90 2.96 -0.40
CA HIS A 120 21.15 2.38 -0.86
C HIS A 120 20.93 1.05 -1.59
N PHE A 121 20.05 0.19 -1.07
CA PHE A 121 19.79 -1.14 -1.62
C PHE A 121 18.75 -1.15 -2.74
N LEU A 122 17.77 -0.26 -2.70
CA LEU A 122 16.73 -0.11 -3.72
C LEU A 122 16.99 1.17 -4.52
N PRO A 123 17.71 1.09 -5.66
CA PRO A 123 17.94 2.27 -6.48
C PRO A 123 16.60 2.86 -6.95
N CYS A 124 16.45 4.17 -6.78
CA CYS A 124 15.23 4.92 -7.09
C CYS A 124 14.79 4.82 -8.57
N SER A 125 15.61 4.24 -9.44
CA SER A 125 15.28 3.95 -10.85
C SER A 125 14.39 2.72 -11.06
N ALA A 126 14.00 2.00 -10.00
CA ALA A 126 13.21 0.76 -10.07
C ALA A 126 11.73 0.92 -9.62
N TRP A 127 11.23 2.15 -9.41
CA TRP A 127 9.87 2.46 -8.91
C TRP A 127 8.95 3.08 -9.95
#